data_AF-A0A1U7LSW4-F1
#
_entry.id   AF-A0A1U7LSW4-F1
#
_cell.length_a   1.000
_cell.length_b   1.000
_cell.length_c   1.000
_cell.angle_alpha   90.00
_cell.angle_beta   90.00
_cell.angle_gamma   90.00
#
_symmetry.space_group_name_H-M   'P 1'
#
loop_
_entity.id
_entity.type
_entity.pdbx_description
1 polymer ?
#
loop_
_entity_poly.entity_id
_entity_poly.type
_entity_poly.pdbx_seq_one_letter_code
_entity_poly.pdbx_strand_id
1 'polypeptide(L)'
;MFRKRLIFHKCLRFNSTSVSQTPTVLLQIRQDIKTSMKQKDKQKLNVLKTVISDITYSTHSPKPITTTAEIIHLLQSSMKKHLDSANEFRLHGRQDLAQNEEEEAEILKSYCPKPISADDLNAKLQGITDIKNAFEVLKEELKMGVVSKRSIVERLKHS
;
A
#
# COMPACT_ATOMS: atom_id res chain seq x y z
N MET A 1 33.95 -53.78 -7.10
CA MET A 1 33.57 -53.45 -5.70
C MET A 1 33.94 -52.00 -5.42
N PHE A 2 32.96 -51.15 -5.03
CA PHE A 2 33.08 -49.92 -4.20
C PHE A 2 34.08 -48.81 -4.63
N ARG A 3 33.74 -47.51 -4.75
CA ARG A 3 32.77 -46.67 -4.02
C ARG A 3 32.52 -45.36 -4.80
N LYS A 4 31.25 -44.97 -4.91
CA LYS A 4 30.79 -43.62 -5.28
C LYS A 4 31.34 -42.61 -4.27
N ARG A 5 31.90 -41.50 -4.73
CA ARG A 5 32.14 -40.31 -3.89
C ARG A 5 31.57 -39.09 -4.59
N LEU A 6 30.25 -38.93 -4.48
CA LEU A 6 29.57 -37.66 -4.75
C LEU A 6 30.17 -36.61 -3.81
N ILE A 7 30.90 -35.66 -4.37
CA ILE A 7 31.27 -34.43 -3.67
C ILE A 7 30.01 -33.56 -3.71
N PHE A 8 29.16 -33.73 -2.69
CA PHE A 8 28.08 -32.78 -2.43
C PHE A 8 28.71 -31.44 -2.06
N HIS A 9 28.75 -30.49 -3.01
CA HIS A 9 28.99 -29.10 -2.71
C HIS A 9 27.85 -28.61 -1.82
N LYS A 10 28.12 -28.63 -0.51
CA LYS A 10 27.28 -28.07 0.55
C LYS A 10 27.27 -26.55 0.40
N CYS A 11 26.51 -26.03 -0.57
CA CYS A 11 26.11 -24.64 -0.60
C CYS A 11 25.15 -24.40 0.57
N LEU A 12 25.68 -23.97 1.71
CA LEU A 12 24.85 -23.33 2.73
C LEU A 12 24.40 -21.97 2.18
N ARG A 13 23.20 -21.92 1.61
CA ARG A 13 22.52 -20.67 1.31
C ARG A 13 21.98 -20.11 2.63
N PHE A 14 22.76 -19.27 3.29
CA PHE A 14 22.27 -18.41 4.37
C PHE A 14 21.29 -17.40 3.75
N ASN A 15 20.01 -17.48 4.08
CA ASN A 15 19.10 -16.36 3.85
C ASN A 15 18.84 -15.70 5.21
N SER A 16 19.68 -14.74 5.55
CA SER A 16 19.44 -13.86 6.70
C SER A 16 18.69 -12.64 6.18
N THR A 17 17.37 -12.65 6.35
CA THR A 17 16.59 -11.43 6.32
C THR A 17 15.77 -11.41 7.60
N SER A 18 16.16 -10.57 8.56
CA SER A 18 15.25 -10.13 9.61
C SER A 18 14.20 -9.24 8.95
N VAL A 19 13.22 -9.87 8.30
CA VAL A 19 12.04 -9.16 7.82
C VAL A 19 11.28 -8.72 9.07
N SER A 20 11.46 -7.45 9.45
CA SER A 20 10.50 -6.77 10.31
C SER A 20 9.18 -6.75 9.55
N GLN A 21 8.28 -7.67 9.92
CA GLN A 21 6.98 -7.80 9.29
C GLN A 21 6.07 -6.69 9.84
N THR A 22 6.11 -5.52 9.23
CA THR A 22 4.90 -4.71 9.16
C THR A 22 3.93 -5.44 8.21
N PRO A 23 2.62 -5.54 8.50
CA PRO A 23 1.68 -6.12 7.57
C PRO A 23 1.51 -5.15 6.38
N THR A 24 2.40 -5.26 5.41
CA THR A 24 2.31 -4.53 4.13
C THR A 24 1.09 -5.07 3.38
N VAL A 25 0.28 -4.18 2.79
CA VAL A 25 -0.91 -4.54 1.96
C VAL A 25 -0.58 -5.63 0.93
N LEU A 26 0.61 -5.58 0.33
CA LEU A 26 1.12 -6.59 -0.59
C LEU A 26 1.24 -8.01 0.02
N LEU A 27 1.65 -8.09 1.29
CA LEU A 27 1.74 -9.37 2.00
C LEU A 27 0.36 -9.97 2.23
N GLN A 28 -0.62 -9.13 2.62
CA GLN A 28 -2.01 -9.54 2.79
C GLN A 28 -2.59 -10.07 1.47
N ILE A 29 -2.44 -9.34 0.37
CA ILE A 29 -2.89 -9.76 -0.97
C ILE A 29 -2.29 -11.12 -1.35
N ARG A 30 -0.99 -11.33 -1.11
CA ARG A 30 -0.30 -12.60 -1.42
C ARG A 30 -0.79 -13.77 -0.56
N GLN A 31 -1.10 -13.53 0.70
CA GLN A 31 -1.71 -14.52 1.59
C GLN A 31 -3.13 -14.84 1.11
N ASP A 32 -3.89 -13.82 0.77
CA ASP A 32 -5.28 -13.96 0.36
C ASP A 32 -5.43 -14.70 -0.97
N ILE A 33 -4.50 -14.53 -1.91
CA ILE A 33 -4.42 -15.37 -3.11
C ILE A 33 -4.34 -16.87 -2.73
N LYS A 34 -3.48 -17.22 -1.78
CA LYS A 34 -3.34 -18.62 -1.32
C LYS A 34 -4.61 -19.12 -0.64
N THR A 35 -5.27 -18.27 0.14
CA THR A 35 -6.55 -18.63 0.79
C THR A 35 -7.67 -18.80 -0.24
N SER A 36 -7.75 -17.91 -1.24
CA SER A 36 -8.75 -17.95 -2.32
C SER A 36 -8.60 -19.21 -3.17
N MET A 37 -7.36 -19.65 -3.41
CA MET A 37 -7.09 -20.94 -4.08
C MET A 37 -7.64 -22.13 -3.28
N LYS A 38 -7.54 -22.10 -1.94
CA LYS A 38 -8.08 -23.17 -1.07
C LYS A 38 -9.60 -23.14 -1.01
N GLN A 39 -10.18 -21.94 -0.93
CA GLN A 39 -11.63 -21.72 -0.87
C GLN A 39 -12.31 -21.85 -2.23
N LYS A 40 -11.54 -21.97 -3.32
CA LYS A 40 -12.02 -22.00 -4.71
C LYS A 40 -12.82 -20.76 -5.11
N ASP A 41 -12.54 -19.63 -4.47
CA ASP A 41 -13.09 -18.33 -4.81
C ASP A 41 -12.36 -17.81 -6.06
N LYS A 42 -12.99 -17.98 -7.22
CA LYS A 42 -12.41 -17.63 -8.52
C LYS A 42 -12.42 -16.12 -8.77
N GLN A 43 -13.48 -15.43 -8.34
CA GLN A 43 -13.62 -13.98 -8.54
C GLN A 43 -12.52 -13.25 -7.77
N LYS A 44 -12.43 -13.51 -6.45
CA LYS A 44 -11.39 -12.90 -5.61
C LYS A 44 -9.99 -13.25 -6.09
N LEU A 45 -9.75 -14.50 -6.49
CA LEU A 45 -8.46 -14.92 -7.01
C LEU A 45 -8.05 -14.14 -8.26
N ASN A 46 -8.96 -13.94 -9.21
CA ASN A 46 -8.67 -13.23 -10.46
C ASN A 46 -8.35 -11.76 -10.18
N VAL A 47 -9.17 -11.08 -9.40
CA VAL A 47 -8.96 -9.67 -9.01
C VAL A 47 -7.58 -9.48 -8.36
N LEU A 48 -7.26 -10.30 -7.35
CA LEU A 48 -5.99 -10.19 -6.63
C LEU A 48 -4.78 -10.51 -7.53
N LYS A 49 -4.93 -11.45 -8.48
CA LYS A 49 -3.87 -11.74 -9.46
C LYS A 49 -3.64 -10.60 -10.43
N THR A 50 -4.70 -9.95 -10.90
CA THR A 50 -4.60 -8.77 -11.76
C THR A 50 -3.83 -7.66 -11.05
N VAL A 51 -4.16 -7.37 -9.79
CA VAL A 51 -3.43 -6.37 -8.99
C VAL A 51 -1.94 -6.70 -8.86
N ILE A 52 -1.57 -7.96 -8.58
CA ILE A 52 -0.16 -8.37 -8.52
C ILE A 52 0.53 -8.22 -9.88
N SER A 53 -0.18 -8.49 -10.97
CA SER A 53 0.32 -8.34 -12.33
C SER A 53 0.57 -6.87 -12.64
N ASP A 54 -0.34 -5.96 -12.26
CA ASP A 54 -0.19 -4.52 -12.42
C ASP A 54 1.00 -3.96 -11.62
N ILE A 55 1.17 -4.42 -10.38
CA ILE A 55 2.35 -4.06 -9.57
C ILE A 55 3.62 -4.55 -10.27
N THR A 56 3.63 -5.79 -10.77
CA THR A 56 4.80 -6.34 -11.47
C THR A 56 5.09 -5.59 -12.76
N TYR A 57 4.07 -5.26 -13.54
CA TYR A 57 4.19 -4.47 -14.76
C TYR A 57 4.74 -3.07 -14.47
N SER A 58 4.30 -2.44 -13.37
CA SER A 58 4.82 -1.13 -12.96
C SER A 58 6.33 -1.13 -12.74
N THR A 59 6.95 -2.26 -12.38
CA THR A 59 8.42 -2.33 -12.18
C THR A 59 9.21 -2.12 -13.46
N HIS A 60 8.59 -2.34 -14.62
CA HIS A 60 9.18 -2.13 -15.94
C HIS A 60 8.87 -0.72 -16.49
N SER A 61 7.97 0.01 -15.82
CA SER A 61 7.62 1.39 -16.14
C SER A 61 8.65 2.36 -15.56
N PRO A 62 8.84 3.56 -16.15
CA PRO A 62 9.73 4.60 -15.60
C PRO A 62 9.40 5.02 -14.16
N LYS A 63 8.20 4.73 -13.65
CA LYS A 63 7.76 5.01 -12.28
C LYS A 63 7.33 3.72 -11.58
N PRO A 64 8.28 2.96 -11.00
CA PRO A 64 7.97 1.70 -10.34
C PRO A 64 7.22 1.91 -9.02
N ILE A 65 6.21 1.08 -8.77
CA ILE A 65 5.48 1.06 -7.50
C ILE A 65 6.37 0.34 -6.47
N THR A 66 6.86 1.10 -5.50
CA THR A 66 7.77 0.62 -4.45
C THR A 66 7.19 0.80 -3.06
N THR A 67 6.31 1.77 -2.87
CA THR A 67 5.80 2.16 -1.57
C THR A 67 4.36 1.68 -1.34
N THR A 68 3.99 1.40 -0.09
CA THR A 68 2.62 0.99 0.27
C THR A 68 1.56 2.01 -0.16
N ALA A 69 1.87 3.31 -0.07
CA ALA A 69 0.97 4.38 -0.52
C ALA A 69 0.68 4.31 -2.03
N GLU A 70 1.67 3.96 -2.85
CA GLU A 70 1.53 3.82 -4.30
C GLU A 70 0.68 2.58 -4.65
N ILE A 71 0.82 1.49 -3.87
CA ILE A 71 -0.04 0.31 -3.99
C ILE A 71 -1.49 0.65 -3.68
N ILE A 72 -1.73 1.42 -2.61
CA ILE A 72 -3.09 1.89 -2.26
C ILE A 72 -3.66 2.76 -3.38
N HIS A 73 -2.86 3.66 -3.96
CA HIS A 73 -3.28 4.48 -5.09
C HIS A 73 -3.62 3.64 -6.32
N LEU A 74 -2.85 2.59 -6.62
CA LEU A 74 -3.16 1.64 -7.68
C LEU A 74 -4.50 0.94 -7.42
N LEU A 75 -4.73 0.44 -6.20
CA LEU A 75 -5.98 -0.22 -5.80
C LEU A 75 -7.19 0.72 -5.95
N GLN A 76 -7.06 1.99 -5.55
CA GLN A 76 -8.10 3.01 -5.71
C GLN A 76 -8.39 3.29 -7.19
N SER A 77 -7.35 3.37 -8.02
CA SER A 77 -7.51 3.54 -9.48
C SER A 77 -8.21 2.34 -10.12
N SER A 78 -7.83 1.12 -9.73
CA SER A 78 -8.49 -0.10 -10.20
C SER A 78 -9.96 -0.14 -9.79
N MET A 79 -10.26 0.14 -8.51
CA MET A 79 -11.64 0.21 -8.01
C MET A 79 -12.48 1.21 -8.81
N LYS A 80 -11.93 2.39 -9.13
CA LYS A 80 -12.63 3.37 -9.96
C LYS A 80 -12.95 2.82 -11.36
N LYS A 81 -11.99 2.15 -12.01
CA LYS A 81 -12.21 1.53 -13.33
C LYS A 81 -13.35 0.51 -13.29
N HIS A 82 -13.42 -0.33 -12.26
CA HIS A 82 -14.51 -1.30 -12.11
C HIS A 82 -15.86 -0.61 -11.92
N LEU A 83 -15.94 0.47 -11.13
CA LEU A 83 -17.18 1.24 -10.96
C LEU A 83 -17.59 1.95 -12.26
N ASP A 84 -16.64 2.50 -13.01
CA ASP A 84 -16.89 3.13 -14.30
C ASP A 84 -17.43 2.07 -15.30
N SER A 85 -16.78 0.90 -15.39
CA SER A 85 -17.26 -0.25 -16.18
C SER A 85 -18.65 -0.73 -15.77
N ALA A 86 -18.93 -0.81 -14.45
CA ALA A 86 -20.23 -1.22 -13.94
C ALA A 86 -21.34 -0.27 -14.40
N ASN A 87 -21.08 1.04 -14.37
CA ASN A 87 -21.99 2.06 -14.87
C ASN A 87 -22.21 1.91 -16.38
N GLU A 88 -21.15 1.69 -17.16
CA GLU A 88 -21.27 1.44 -18.59
C GLU A 88 -22.13 0.20 -18.87
N PHE A 89 -21.90 -0.92 -18.20
CA PHE A 89 -22.72 -2.13 -18.39
C PHE A 89 -24.19 -1.92 -18.03
N ARG A 90 -24.46 -1.13 -16.97
CA ARG A 90 -25.83 -0.77 -16.58
C ARG A 90 -26.51 0.07 -17.65
N LEU A 91 -25.81 1.03 -18.25
CA LEU A 91 -26.34 1.86 -19.35
C LEU A 91 -26.70 1.02 -20.59
N HIS A 92 -25.97 -0.07 -20.83
CA HIS A 92 -26.23 -1.00 -21.94
C HIS A 92 -27.21 -2.14 -21.57
N GLY A 93 -27.89 -2.05 -20.41
CA GLY A 93 -28.90 -3.03 -19.97
C GLY A 93 -28.34 -4.39 -19.53
N ARG A 94 -27.03 -4.48 -19.27
CA ARG A 94 -26.36 -5.72 -18.81
C ARG A 94 -26.14 -5.69 -17.30
N GLN A 95 -27.24 -5.88 -16.56
CA GLN A 95 -27.24 -5.85 -15.09
C GLN A 95 -26.30 -6.90 -14.48
N ASP A 96 -26.24 -8.11 -15.05
CA ASP A 96 -25.40 -9.21 -14.53
C ASP A 96 -23.91 -8.85 -14.56
N LEU A 97 -23.46 -8.17 -15.62
CA LEU A 97 -22.06 -7.74 -15.74
C LEU A 97 -21.76 -6.57 -14.82
N ALA A 98 -22.70 -5.62 -14.68
CA ALA A 98 -22.56 -4.53 -13.75
C ALA A 98 -22.40 -5.02 -12.30
N GLN A 99 -23.19 -6.01 -11.90
CA GLN A 99 -23.09 -6.59 -10.56
C GLN A 99 -21.74 -7.27 -10.33
N ASN A 100 -21.24 -8.03 -11.31
CA ASN A 100 -19.91 -8.66 -11.20
C ASN A 100 -18.80 -7.62 -10.99
N GLU A 101 -18.81 -6.52 -11.75
CA GLU A 101 -17.82 -5.44 -11.60
C GLU A 101 -17.94 -4.72 -10.24
N GLU A 102 -19.15 -4.55 -9.72
CA GLU A 102 -19.38 -3.99 -8.39
C GLU A 102 -18.85 -4.91 -7.27
N GLU A 103 -19.05 -6.22 -7.41
CA GLU A 103 -18.48 -7.23 -6.50
C GLU A 103 -16.95 -7.19 -6.52
N GLU A 104 -16.32 -7.07 -7.69
CA GLU A 104 -14.86 -6.92 -7.82
C GLU A 104 -14.36 -5.62 -7.16
N ALA A 105 -15.09 -4.51 -7.35
CA ALA A 105 -14.79 -3.24 -6.70
C ALA A 105 -14.89 -3.33 -5.16
N GLU A 106 -15.85 -4.09 -4.63
CA GLU A 106 -16.01 -4.30 -3.19
C GLU A 106 -14.88 -5.14 -2.59
N ILE A 107 -14.40 -6.15 -3.31
CA ILE A 107 -13.21 -6.92 -2.93
C ILE A 107 -12.01 -5.98 -2.81
N LEU A 108 -11.77 -5.13 -3.81
CA LEU A 108 -10.66 -4.16 -3.79
C LEU A 108 -10.78 -3.14 -2.65
N LYS A 109 -12.01 -2.69 -2.35
CA LYS A 109 -12.29 -1.76 -1.25
C LYS A 109 -11.84 -2.29 0.11
N SER A 110 -11.92 -3.61 0.33
CA SER A 110 -11.48 -4.23 1.59
C SER A 110 -9.97 -4.08 1.88
N TYR A 111 -9.16 -3.86 0.83
CA TYR A 111 -7.71 -3.65 0.93
C TYR A 111 -7.32 -2.17 0.99
N CYS A 112 -8.25 -1.26 0.73
CA CYS A 112 -8.02 0.17 0.84
C CYS A 112 -8.31 0.65 2.28
N PRO A 113 -7.47 1.55 2.85
CA PRO A 113 -7.81 2.19 4.10
C PRO A 113 -9.13 2.96 3.95
N LYS A 114 -9.94 2.97 5.01
CA LYS A 114 -11.20 3.71 5.02
C LYS A 114 -10.93 5.18 4.64
N PRO A 115 -11.76 5.77 3.75
CA PRO A 115 -11.65 7.20 3.45
C PRO A 115 -11.80 7.98 4.76
N ILE A 116 -10.87 8.91 4.99
CA ILE A 116 -10.91 9.82 6.13
C ILE A 116 -12.11 10.74 5.91
N SER A 117 -12.92 10.97 6.95
CA SER A 117 -14.06 11.89 6.86
C SER A 117 -13.55 13.32 6.61
N ALA A 118 -14.40 14.20 6.04
CA ALA A 118 -14.03 15.59 5.81
C ALA A 118 -13.61 16.31 7.10
N ASP A 119 -14.28 15.99 8.22
CA ASP A 119 -14.00 16.58 9.53
C ASP A 119 -12.65 16.13 10.09
N ASP A 120 -12.32 14.84 9.97
CA ASP A 120 -11.02 14.29 10.38
C ASP A 120 -9.87 14.81 9.51
N LEU A 121 -10.16 15.08 8.22
CA LEU A 121 -9.19 15.67 7.31
C LEU A 121 -8.90 17.13 7.71
N ASN A 122 -9.94 17.92 7.99
CA ASN A 122 -9.79 19.29 8.45
C ASN A 122 -9.02 19.36 9.77
N ALA A 123 -9.31 18.47 10.73
CA ALA A 123 -8.58 18.38 11.98
C ALA A 123 -7.08 18.07 11.78
N LYS A 124 -6.75 17.14 10.88
CA LYS A 124 -5.36 16.85 10.52
C LYS A 124 -4.67 18.02 9.81
N LEU A 125 -5.36 18.70 8.90
CA LEU A 125 -4.84 19.88 8.21
C LEU A 125 -4.57 21.02 9.20
N GLN A 126 -5.48 21.26 10.15
CA GLN A 126 -5.31 22.24 11.21
C GLN A 126 -4.04 21.95 12.03
N GLY A 127 -3.86 20.70 12.48
CA GLY A 127 -2.66 20.29 13.21
C GLY A 127 -1.37 20.48 12.39
N ILE A 128 -1.40 20.19 11.09
CA ILE A 128 -0.25 20.45 10.20
C ILE A 128 0.03 21.95 10.07
N THR A 129 -1.00 22.79 9.95
CA THR A 129 -0.82 24.25 9.91
C THR A 129 -0.27 24.80 11.22
N ASP A 130 -0.71 24.27 12.35
CA ASP A 130 -0.25 24.68 13.67
C ASP A 130 1.22 24.31 13.88
N ILE A 131 1.61 23.09 13.48
CA ILE A 131 3.01 22.64 13.48
C ILE A 131 3.87 23.52 12.57
N LYS A 132 3.37 23.86 11.37
CA LYS A 132 4.09 24.74 10.44
C LYS A 132 4.27 26.15 11.00
N ASN A 133 3.23 26.70 11.61
CA ASN A 133 3.30 28.02 12.26
C ASN A 133 4.26 28.00 13.44
N ALA A 134 4.22 26.97 14.28
CA ALA A 134 5.16 26.79 15.38
C ALA A 134 6.61 26.66 14.89
N PHE A 135 6.83 25.97 13.76
CA PHE A 135 8.15 25.85 13.14
C PHE A 135 8.69 27.20 12.65
N GLU A 136 7.86 28.04 12.00
CA GLU A 136 8.30 29.37 11.57
C GLU A 136 8.58 30.31 12.76
N VAL A 137 7.80 30.24 13.85
CA VAL A 137 8.09 30.99 15.09
C VAL A 137 9.45 30.60 15.66
N LEU A 138 9.72 29.29 15.82
CA LEU A 138 11.01 28.81 16.33
C LEU A 138 12.20 29.22 15.44
N LYS A 139 11.96 29.32 14.13
CA LYS A 139 12.98 29.74 13.15
C LYS A 139 13.28 31.23 13.24
N GLU A 140 12.27 32.08 13.48
CA GLU A 140 12.47 33.50 13.74
C GLU A 140 13.12 33.74 15.12
N GLU A 141 12.73 32.99 16.17
CA GLU A 141 13.38 33.04 17.49
C GLU A 141 14.88 32.67 17.43
N LEU A 142 15.24 31.71 16.57
CA LEU A 142 16.64 31.36 16.29
C LEU A 142 17.39 32.51 15.62
N LYS A 143 16.77 33.18 14.66
CA LYS A 143 17.35 34.30 13.89
C LYS A 143 17.56 35.54 14.76
N MET A 144 16.66 35.76 15.71
CA MET A 144 16.75 36.81 16.73
C MET A 144 17.71 36.47 17.88
N GLY A 145 18.31 35.27 17.88
CA GLY A 145 19.27 34.83 18.89
C GLY A 145 18.67 34.50 20.26
N VAL A 146 17.34 34.44 20.36
CA VAL A 146 16.61 34.16 21.61
C VAL A 146 16.72 32.69 22.01
N VAL A 147 16.87 31.80 21.03
CA VAL A 147 16.92 30.34 21.23
C VAL A 147 18.14 29.76 20.52
N SER A 148 18.83 28.80 21.15
CA SER A 148 19.98 28.11 20.56
C SER A 148 19.55 26.90 19.72
N LYS A 149 20.33 26.52 18.71
CA LYS A 149 20.07 25.33 17.89
C LYS A 149 19.92 24.05 18.73
N ARG A 150 20.65 23.94 19.86
CA ARG A 150 20.56 22.79 20.77
C ARG A 150 19.19 22.69 21.46
N SER A 151 18.65 23.81 21.94
CA SER A 151 17.36 23.83 22.65
C SER A 151 16.17 23.56 21.72
N ILE A 152 16.27 23.91 20.44
CA ILE A 152 15.25 23.56 19.43
C ILE A 152 15.24 22.04 19.19
N VAL A 153 16.42 21.42 19.06
CA VAL A 153 16.56 19.97 18.87
C VAL A 153 16.04 19.20 20.09
N GLU A 154 16.22 19.71 21.30
CA GLU A 154 15.61 19.12 22.51
C GLU A 154 14.09 19.21 22.51
N ARG A 155 13.51 20.36 22.15
CA ARG A 155 12.04 20.52 22.07
C ARG A 155 11.40 19.61 21.03
N LEU A 156 12.07 19.37 19.90
CA LEU A 156 11.59 18.49 18.85
C LEU A 156 11.70 16.99 19.18
N LYS A 157 12.54 16.59 20.15
CA LYS A 157 12.65 15.19 20.59
C LYS A 157 11.59 14.75 21.59
N HIS A 158 10.92 15.71 22.23
CA HIS A 158 9.95 15.46 23.29
C HIS A 158 8.49 15.74 22.86
N SER A 159 8.29 16.10 21.58
CA SER A 159 6.98 16.31 20.95
C SER A 159 6.71 15.22 19.93
#